data_AF-A0AAQ4S9R8-F1
#
_entry.id   AF-A0AAQ4S9R8-F1
#
_cell.length_a   1.000
_cell.length_b   1.000
_cell.length_c   1.000
_cell.angle_alpha   90.00
_cell.angle_beta   90.00
_cell.angle_gamma   90.00
#
_symmetry.space_group_name_H-M   'P 1'
#
loop_
_entity.id
_entity.type
_entity.pdbx_description
1 polymer ?
#
loop_
_entity_poly.entity_id
_entity_poly.type
_entity_poly.pdbx_seq_one_letter_code
_entity_poly.pdbx_strand_id
1 'polypeptide(L)'
;MGCLPFFSVETWILLITFICIFVIYGNWTHGIFENLGIPGPKPYTYWGTIGRHNKVCTYFEIIFITKYGKVWGMYEFRSPMLAVMDPDMLKTILVKQCFTYFTNRRNIRLNGDLYDSVSTVEDDHWRRIRNVLTPSFTSGHIKEMFKIMKHLSSKLTASLTDHEILTQATMFMVAGYETSATTLAFLAYNLARNPEVMKRLQEEIDSTFPNKGAVRYEELLQMEYLDSVVNESMRLYPPAGRLDRVAKKTVEIRGITIPKDMIVMIPVYALHRDPDLWPEPEEFKPDRFSKQNKRSINPYTYLPFGTGPRNCLGMRFALVLVKLALVEVLQNYSFSVCGETEIPLTMDPGGLVGPLNPIKLKVTTR
;
A
#
# COMPACT_ATOMS: atom_id res chain seq x y z
N MET A 1 -37.46 -37.77 -21.70
CA MET A 1 -38.12 -36.45 -21.59
C MET A 1 -38.92 -36.44 -20.29
N GLY A 2 -38.77 -35.42 -19.45
CA GLY A 2 -39.63 -35.19 -18.27
C GLY A 2 -38.93 -35.23 -16.91
N CYS A 3 -37.98 -34.32 -16.65
CA CYS A 3 -37.40 -34.12 -15.31
C CYS A 3 -37.69 -32.72 -14.76
N LEU A 4 -38.91 -32.21 -14.95
CA LEU A 4 -39.42 -31.06 -14.19
C LEU A 4 -40.76 -31.48 -13.57
N PRO A 5 -40.93 -31.41 -12.24
CA PRO A 5 -42.21 -31.68 -11.62
C PRO A 5 -43.24 -30.64 -12.08
N PHE A 6 -44.47 -31.09 -12.36
CA PHE A 6 -45.61 -30.19 -12.61
C PHE A 6 -45.97 -29.47 -11.30
N PHE A 7 -45.21 -28.43 -10.96
CA PHE A 7 -45.56 -27.51 -9.87
C PHE A 7 -46.90 -26.82 -10.19
N SER A 8 -47.67 -26.48 -9.15
CA SER A 8 -48.92 -25.71 -9.29
C SER A 8 -48.65 -24.31 -9.86
N VAL A 9 -49.67 -23.66 -10.43
CA VAL A 9 -49.54 -22.30 -10.98
C VAL A 9 -49.08 -21.31 -9.90
N GLU A 10 -49.58 -21.45 -8.67
CA GLU A 10 -49.19 -20.65 -7.51
C GLU A 10 -47.71 -20.84 -7.18
N THR A 11 -47.22 -22.08 -7.24
CA THR A 11 -45.81 -22.41 -6.99
C THR A 11 -44.90 -21.78 -8.04
N TRP A 12 -45.30 -21.80 -9.32
CA TRP A 12 -44.56 -21.12 -10.39
C TRP A 12 -44.54 -19.60 -10.20
N ILE A 13 -45.67 -18.99 -9.82
CA ILE A 13 -45.74 -17.54 -9.53
C ILE A 13 -44.79 -17.17 -8.39
N LEU A 14 -44.77 -17.95 -7.30
CA LEU A 14 -43.88 -17.70 -6.16
C LEU A 14 -42.41 -17.86 -6.55
N LEU A 15 -42.06 -18.90 -7.33
CA LEU A 15 -40.70 -19.12 -7.81
C LEU A 15 -40.22 -17.98 -8.73
N ILE A 16 -41.04 -17.56 -9.69
CA ILE A 16 -40.70 -16.45 -10.58
C ILE A 16 -40.55 -15.16 -9.78
N THR A 17 -41.48 -14.87 -8.86
CA THR A 17 -41.42 -13.69 -8.00
C THR A 17 -40.15 -13.68 -7.14
N PHE A 18 -39.80 -14.82 -6.54
CA PHE A 18 -38.57 -14.99 -5.78
C PHE A 18 -37.33 -14.74 -6.64
N ILE A 19 -37.27 -15.31 -7.84
CA ILE A 19 -36.16 -15.11 -8.79
C ILE A 19 -36.08 -13.63 -9.20
N CYS A 20 -37.19 -12.98 -9.48
CA CYS A 20 -37.22 -11.55 -9.83
C CYS A 20 -36.72 -10.69 -8.66
N ILE A 21 -37.23 -10.90 -7.45
CA ILE A 21 -36.78 -10.19 -6.24
C ILE A 21 -35.30 -10.43 -6.01
N PHE A 22 -34.82 -11.66 -6.19
CA PHE A 22 -33.41 -12.01 -6.07
C PHE A 22 -32.57 -11.22 -7.08
N VAL A 23 -32.89 -11.28 -8.37
CA VAL A 23 -32.15 -10.55 -9.42
C VAL A 23 -32.20 -9.03 -9.22
N ILE A 24 -33.35 -8.48 -8.86
CA ILE A 24 -33.52 -7.04 -8.56
C ILE A 24 -32.65 -6.67 -7.36
N TYR A 25 -32.73 -7.41 -6.26
CA TYR A 25 -31.96 -7.15 -5.06
C TYR A 25 -30.45 -7.18 -5.33
N GLY A 26 -29.98 -8.13 -6.16
CA GLY A 26 -28.59 -8.27 -6.56
C GLY A 26 -28.06 -7.12 -7.42
N ASN A 27 -28.93 -6.40 -8.15
CA ASN A 27 -28.54 -5.32 -9.07
C ASN A 27 -28.98 -3.93 -8.63
N TRP A 28 -29.81 -3.80 -7.60
CA TRP A 28 -30.41 -2.51 -7.21
C TRP A 28 -29.37 -1.42 -6.91
N THR A 29 -28.21 -1.76 -6.33
CA THR A 29 -27.16 -0.80 -6.04
C THR A 29 -26.26 -0.48 -7.24
N HIS A 30 -26.30 -1.29 -8.31
CA HIS A 30 -25.37 -1.20 -9.44
C HIS A 30 -25.63 0.01 -10.37
N GLY A 31 -26.76 0.69 -10.23
CA GLY A 31 -27.08 1.93 -10.97
C GLY A 31 -26.53 3.22 -10.35
N ILE A 32 -25.89 3.18 -9.17
CA ILE A 32 -25.46 4.39 -8.45
C ILE A 32 -24.52 5.27 -9.29
N PHE A 33 -23.47 4.69 -9.89
CA PHE A 33 -22.52 5.47 -10.67
C PHE A 33 -23.09 5.98 -12.01
N GLU A 34 -23.99 5.22 -12.65
CA GLU A 34 -24.70 5.67 -13.84
C GLU A 34 -25.57 6.91 -13.53
N ASN A 35 -26.28 6.88 -12.41
CA ASN A 35 -27.09 8.01 -11.94
C ASN A 35 -26.25 9.24 -11.56
N LEU A 36 -25.01 9.02 -11.09
CA LEU A 36 -24.07 10.10 -10.74
C LEU A 36 -23.25 10.60 -11.94
N GLY A 37 -23.40 10.00 -13.13
CA GLY A 37 -22.61 10.34 -14.32
C GLY A 37 -21.12 9.99 -14.20
N ILE A 38 -20.78 9.02 -13.35
CA ILE A 38 -19.39 8.61 -13.09
C ILE A 38 -19.06 7.38 -13.94
N PRO A 39 -17.98 7.40 -14.73
CA PRO A 39 -17.60 6.25 -15.56
C PRO A 39 -17.11 5.08 -14.69
N GLY A 40 -17.26 3.85 -15.18
CA GLY A 40 -16.77 2.66 -14.49
C GLY A 40 -17.05 1.36 -15.24
N PRO A 41 -16.41 0.24 -14.86
CA PRO A 41 -16.74 -1.07 -15.40
C PRO A 41 -18.16 -1.50 -15.00
N LYS A 42 -18.83 -2.20 -15.92
CA LYS A 42 -20.15 -2.79 -15.66
C LYS A 42 -20.05 -3.89 -14.60
N PRO A 43 -20.85 -3.85 -13.52
CA PRO A 43 -20.84 -4.88 -12.49
C PRO A 43 -21.57 -6.15 -12.93
N TYR A 44 -21.11 -7.29 -12.44
CA TYR A 44 -21.83 -8.56 -12.47
C TYR A 44 -22.82 -8.64 -11.29
N THR A 45 -23.99 -9.23 -11.52
CA THR A 45 -25.00 -9.45 -10.47
C THR A 45 -24.38 -10.09 -9.22
N TYR A 46 -24.62 -9.53 -8.04
CA TYR A 46 -24.03 -9.88 -6.72
C TYR A 46 -22.53 -9.70 -6.54
N TRP A 47 -21.72 -9.91 -7.57
CA TRP A 47 -20.25 -9.90 -7.47
C TRP A 47 -19.66 -8.51 -7.70
N GLY A 48 -20.45 -7.58 -8.26
CA GLY A 48 -19.98 -6.25 -8.57
C GLY A 48 -18.91 -6.29 -9.66
N THR A 49 -17.88 -5.49 -9.51
CA THR A 49 -16.76 -5.39 -10.46
C THR A 49 -15.54 -6.22 -10.02
N ILE A 50 -15.63 -6.86 -8.85
CA ILE A 50 -14.58 -7.72 -8.28
C ILE A 50 -14.89 -9.18 -8.66
N GLY A 51 -13.99 -9.86 -9.37
CA GLY A 51 -14.25 -11.19 -9.92
C GLY A 51 -13.01 -12.02 -10.18
N ARG A 52 -13.18 -13.26 -10.67
CA ARG A 52 -12.11 -14.27 -10.86
C ARG A 52 -10.96 -13.80 -11.78
N HIS A 53 -11.26 -12.90 -12.73
CA HIS A 53 -10.29 -12.27 -13.63
C HIS A 53 -9.79 -10.91 -13.13
N ASN A 54 -10.38 -10.41 -12.05
CA ASN A 54 -10.20 -9.07 -11.50
C ASN A 54 -10.04 -9.21 -9.98
N LYS A 55 -9.15 -10.13 -9.56
CA LYS A 55 -8.62 -10.07 -8.19
C LYS A 55 -8.03 -8.66 -8.02
N VAL A 56 -8.07 -8.15 -6.80
CA VAL A 56 -7.65 -6.80 -6.40
C VAL A 56 -6.17 -6.59 -6.77
N CYS A 57 -5.91 -6.33 -8.06
CA CYS A 57 -4.58 -6.31 -8.64
C CYS A 57 -4.23 -4.87 -8.96
N THR A 58 -3.07 -4.46 -8.47
CA THR A 58 -2.35 -3.23 -8.81
C THR A 58 -2.29 -2.94 -10.31
N TYR A 59 -2.21 -3.99 -11.15
CA TYR A 59 -2.15 -3.87 -12.61
C TYR A 59 -3.49 -3.46 -13.27
N PHE A 60 -4.64 -3.88 -12.73
CA PHE A 60 -5.95 -3.53 -13.32
C PHE A 60 -6.31 -2.07 -13.11
N GLU A 61 -5.82 -1.46 -12.04
CA GLU A 61 -6.05 -0.05 -11.76
C GLU A 61 -5.40 0.84 -12.83
N ILE A 62 -4.22 0.46 -13.34
CA ILE A 62 -3.55 1.17 -14.43
C ILE A 62 -4.42 1.14 -15.70
N ILE A 63 -5.00 -0.01 -16.03
CA ILE A 63 -5.91 -0.15 -17.18
C ILE A 63 -7.16 0.71 -17.00
N PHE A 64 -7.69 0.81 -15.77
CA PHE A 64 -8.89 1.58 -15.48
C PHE A 64 -8.65 3.09 -15.57
N ILE A 65 -7.47 3.58 -15.18
CA ILE A 65 -7.10 4.99 -15.39
C ILE A 65 -7.18 5.36 -16.87
N THR A 66 -6.58 4.55 -17.74
CA THR A 66 -6.57 4.81 -19.18
C THR A 66 -7.99 4.79 -19.78
N LYS A 67 -8.89 3.97 -19.22
CA LYS A 67 -10.24 3.79 -19.75
C LYS A 67 -11.28 4.76 -19.20
N TYR A 68 -11.18 5.14 -17.92
CA TYR A 68 -12.22 5.88 -17.20
C TYR A 68 -11.73 7.21 -16.62
N GLY A 69 -10.43 7.50 -16.68
CA GLY A 69 -9.83 8.73 -16.16
C GLY A 69 -9.43 8.64 -14.69
N LYS A 70 -9.24 9.81 -14.05
CA LYS A 70 -8.71 9.92 -12.67
C LYS A 70 -9.76 9.68 -11.57
N VAL A 71 -11.03 9.56 -11.94
CA VAL A 71 -12.13 9.26 -11.02
C VAL A 71 -13.08 8.28 -11.69
N TRP A 72 -13.33 7.14 -11.06
CA TRP A 72 -14.24 6.13 -11.60
C TRP A 72 -14.95 5.35 -10.50
N GLY A 73 -16.09 4.76 -10.85
CA GLY A 73 -16.92 3.95 -9.96
C GLY A 73 -16.63 2.46 -10.10
N MET A 74 -16.67 1.73 -8.99
CA MET A 74 -16.55 0.27 -8.93
C MET A 74 -17.48 -0.29 -7.87
N TYR A 75 -17.75 -1.59 -7.93
CA TYR A 75 -18.58 -2.28 -6.93
C TYR A 75 -17.81 -3.43 -6.31
N GLU A 76 -17.72 -3.42 -4.99
CA GLU A 76 -17.33 -4.60 -4.22
C GLU A 76 -18.60 -5.30 -3.77
N PHE A 77 -18.90 -6.44 -4.40
CA PHE A 77 -20.22 -7.04 -4.32
C PHE A 77 -21.29 -6.01 -4.69
N ARG A 78 -22.13 -5.64 -3.72
CA ARG A 78 -23.20 -4.65 -3.88
C ARG A 78 -22.81 -3.26 -3.36
N SER A 79 -21.65 -3.12 -2.73
CA SER A 79 -21.19 -1.88 -2.11
C SER A 79 -20.51 -0.99 -3.15
N PRO A 80 -20.97 0.26 -3.35
CA PRO A 80 -20.31 1.18 -4.27
C PRO A 80 -18.97 1.65 -3.69
N MET A 81 -17.97 1.75 -4.55
CA MET A 81 -16.62 2.21 -4.25
C MET A 81 -16.16 3.21 -5.31
N LEU A 82 -15.86 4.44 -4.88
CA LEU A 82 -15.36 5.51 -5.73
C LEU A 82 -13.83 5.51 -5.69
N ALA A 83 -13.19 5.28 -6.83
CA ALA A 83 -11.76 5.44 -6.97
C ALA A 83 -11.41 6.90 -7.27
N VAL A 84 -10.43 7.47 -6.55
CA VAL A 84 -10.04 8.88 -6.67
C VAL A 84 -8.53 9.01 -6.77
N MET A 85 -8.07 9.71 -7.80
CA MET A 85 -6.66 10.05 -8.02
C MET A 85 -6.38 11.55 -8.17
N ASP A 86 -7.42 12.37 -8.27
CA ASP A 86 -7.29 13.81 -8.38
C ASP A 86 -6.65 14.41 -7.10
N PRO A 87 -5.48 15.10 -7.19
CA PRO A 87 -4.76 15.58 -6.00
C PRO A 87 -5.56 16.52 -5.09
N ASP A 88 -6.46 17.33 -5.66
CA ASP A 88 -7.28 18.27 -4.87
C ASP A 88 -8.40 17.54 -4.11
N MET A 89 -9.02 16.53 -4.74
CA MET A 89 -9.93 15.62 -4.04
C MET A 89 -9.19 14.84 -2.96
N LEU A 90 -8.00 14.31 -3.24
CA LEU A 90 -7.17 13.60 -2.26
C LEU A 90 -6.81 14.47 -1.06
N LYS A 91 -6.39 15.72 -1.29
CA LYS A 91 -6.17 16.72 -0.23
C LYS A 91 -7.43 16.96 0.60
N THR A 92 -8.58 17.03 -0.05
CA THR A 92 -9.85 17.26 0.63
C THR A 92 -10.24 16.06 1.50
N ILE A 93 -10.18 14.85 0.94
CA ILE A 93 -10.60 13.60 1.60
C ILE A 93 -9.64 13.19 2.71
N LEU A 94 -8.33 13.19 2.44
CA LEU A 94 -7.32 12.67 3.37
C LEU A 94 -6.91 13.68 4.44
N VAL A 95 -7.10 14.99 4.19
CA VAL A 95 -6.66 16.06 5.12
C VAL A 95 -7.81 16.95 5.55
N LYS A 96 -8.38 17.76 4.65
CA LYS A 96 -9.31 18.84 5.03
C LYS A 96 -10.58 18.35 5.72
N GLN A 97 -11.15 17.26 5.20
CA GLN A 97 -12.43 16.68 5.64
C GLN A 97 -12.23 15.34 6.37
N CYS A 98 -11.01 15.06 6.84
CA CYS A 98 -10.68 13.79 7.49
C CYS A 98 -11.52 13.59 8.77
N PHE A 99 -11.72 14.61 9.61
CA PHE A 99 -12.44 14.43 10.88
C PHE A 99 -13.97 14.55 10.75
N THR A 100 -14.45 15.17 9.68
CA THR A 100 -15.86 15.47 9.43
C THR A 100 -16.55 14.34 8.66
N TYR A 101 -16.00 13.98 7.50
CA TYR A 101 -16.64 13.04 6.57
C TYR A 101 -15.86 11.74 6.36
N PHE A 102 -14.53 11.75 6.45
CA PHE A 102 -13.68 10.62 6.05
C PHE A 102 -12.79 10.11 7.17
N THR A 103 -13.33 10.00 8.39
CA THR A 103 -12.52 9.60 9.55
C THR A 103 -12.08 8.15 9.44
N ASN A 104 -12.98 7.28 9.01
CA ASN A 104 -12.86 5.84 9.14
C ASN A 104 -12.30 5.17 7.88
N ARG A 105 -11.60 4.05 8.07
CA ARG A 105 -11.24 3.12 7.00
C ARG A 105 -12.33 2.06 6.88
N ARG A 106 -12.27 1.23 5.83
CA ARG A 106 -13.12 0.05 5.70
C ARG A 106 -12.96 -0.85 6.93
N ASN A 107 -14.07 -1.36 7.46
CA ASN A 107 -14.08 -2.28 8.59
C ASN A 107 -14.92 -3.52 8.25
N ILE A 108 -14.27 -4.68 8.20
CA ILE A 108 -14.92 -5.97 7.88
C ILE A 108 -15.73 -6.50 9.09
N ARG A 109 -15.54 -5.91 10.29
CA ARG A 109 -16.24 -6.23 11.55
C ARG A 109 -16.11 -7.70 11.99
N LEU A 110 -15.16 -8.44 11.41
CA LEU A 110 -14.80 -9.82 11.75
C LEU A 110 -13.37 -9.88 12.35
N ASN A 111 -12.94 -8.80 13.02
CA ASN A 111 -11.54 -8.64 13.42
C ASN A 111 -11.20 -9.25 14.79
N GLY A 112 -12.15 -9.86 15.50
CA GLY A 112 -11.94 -10.44 16.83
C GLY A 112 -11.26 -9.45 17.79
N ASP A 113 -10.21 -9.89 18.47
CA ASP A 113 -9.42 -9.08 19.42
C ASP A 113 -8.71 -7.88 18.77
N LEU A 114 -8.58 -7.84 17.43
CA LEU A 114 -8.02 -6.71 16.70
C LEU A 114 -9.06 -5.61 16.40
N TYR A 115 -10.29 -5.74 16.88
CA TYR A 115 -11.35 -4.75 16.64
C TYR A 115 -10.93 -3.33 17.09
N ASP A 116 -10.28 -3.22 18.25
CA ASP A 116 -9.79 -1.96 18.82
C ASP A 116 -8.38 -1.56 18.35
N SER A 117 -7.84 -2.22 17.32
CA SER A 117 -6.55 -1.85 16.75
C SER A 117 -6.61 -0.44 16.15
N VAL A 118 -5.52 0.34 16.25
CA VAL A 118 -5.46 1.73 15.76
C VAL A 118 -5.70 1.85 14.24
N SER A 119 -5.55 0.76 13.49
CA SER A 119 -5.83 0.72 12.06
C SER A 119 -7.33 0.57 11.76
N THR A 120 -8.08 -0.16 12.57
CA THR A 120 -9.50 -0.51 12.36
C THR A 120 -10.47 0.39 13.13
N VAL A 121 -10.11 0.77 14.36
CA VAL A 121 -10.98 1.49 15.30
C VAL A 121 -11.55 2.78 14.70
N GLU A 122 -12.76 3.16 15.08
CA GLU A 122 -13.52 4.23 14.43
C GLU A 122 -13.59 5.52 15.27
N ASP A 123 -13.73 6.65 14.59
CA ASP A 123 -14.12 7.95 15.14
C ASP A 123 -13.30 8.45 16.35
N ASP A 124 -13.98 8.83 17.42
CA ASP A 124 -13.36 9.42 18.62
C ASP A 124 -12.51 8.39 19.37
N HIS A 125 -12.84 7.10 19.23
CA HIS A 125 -12.05 6.01 19.80
C HIS A 125 -10.68 5.92 19.08
N TRP A 126 -10.69 6.02 17.75
CA TRP A 126 -9.46 6.15 16.97
C TRP A 126 -8.63 7.37 17.38
N ARG A 127 -9.26 8.54 17.52
CA ARG A 127 -8.55 9.76 17.93
C ARG A 127 -7.88 9.57 19.30
N ARG A 128 -8.59 8.96 20.27
CA ARG A 128 -8.05 8.67 21.59
C ARG A 128 -6.83 7.74 21.51
N ILE A 129 -6.96 6.59 20.87
CA ILE A 129 -5.86 5.60 20.75
C ILE A 129 -4.68 6.20 19.98
N ARG A 130 -4.93 6.88 18.86
CA ARG A 130 -3.88 7.52 18.06
C ARG A 130 -3.10 8.55 18.88
N ASN A 131 -3.77 9.37 19.68
CA ASN A 131 -3.12 10.36 20.53
C ASN A 131 -2.29 9.72 21.64
N VAL A 132 -2.74 8.60 22.22
CA VAL A 132 -1.98 7.85 23.23
C VAL A 132 -0.73 7.20 22.62
N LEU A 133 -0.81 6.69 21.40
CA LEU A 133 0.31 5.99 20.75
C LEU A 133 1.32 6.92 20.06
N THR A 134 0.92 8.13 19.65
CA THR A 134 1.79 9.06 18.89
C THR A 134 3.10 9.42 19.62
N PRO A 135 3.12 9.68 20.94
CA PRO A 135 4.35 9.97 21.68
C PRO A 135 5.44 8.89 21.56
N SER A 136 5.05 7.61 21.43
CA SER A 136 5.98 6.48 21.31
C SER A 136 6.78 6.50 20.00
N PHE A 137 6.32 7.24 18.98
CA PHE A 137 6.96 7.36 17.67
C PHE A 137 7.63 8.74 17.46
N THR A 138 7.98 9.41 18.56
CA THR A 138 8.79 10.64 18.52
C THR A 138 10.24 10.33 18.17
N SER A 139 10.97 11.32 17.64
CA SER A 139 12.36 11.12 17.22
C SER A 139 13.28 10.67 18.37
N GLY A 140 13.01 11.12 19.60
CA GLY A 140 13.76 10.69 20.80
C GLY A 140 13.60 9.19 21.08
N HIS A 141 12.36 8.70 21.12
CA HIS A 141 12.09 7.27 21.33
C HIS A 141 12.64 6.41 20.18
N ILE A 142 12.49 6.87 18.93
CA ILE A 142 13.05 6.16 17.76
C ILE A 142 14.58 6.07 17.84
N LYS A 143 15.26 7.13 18.32
CA LYS A 143 16.71 7.11 18.52
C LYS A 143 17.13 6.10 19.60
N GLU A 144 16.35 5.93 20.67
CA GLU A 144 16.61 4.87 21.65
C GLU A 144 16.36 3.47 21.05
N MET A 145 15.28 3.29 20.30
CA MET A 145 15.01 2.04 19.58
C MET A 145 16.11 1.72 18.57
N PHE A 146 16.71 2.73 17.92
CA PHE A 146 17.84 2.56 17.00
C PHE A 146 19.04 1.89 17.67
N LYS A 147 19.35 2.25 18.91
CA LYS A 147 20.44 1.58 19.68
C LYS A 147 20.13 0.10 19.88
N ILE A 148 18.89 -0.23 20.19
CA ILE A 148 18.43 -1.62 20.35
C ILE A 148 18.51 -2.37 19.03
N MET A 149 17.99 -1.80 17.94
CA MET A 149 18.04 -2.38 16.60
C MET A 149 19.48 -2.68 16.17
N LYS A 150 20.41 -1.75 16.41
CA LYS A 150 21.83 -1.94 16.11
C LYS A 150 22.47 -3.04 16.97
N HIS A 151 22.18 -3.06 18.27
CA HIS A 151 22.66 -4.10 19.17
C HIS A 151 22.17 -5.49 18.73
N LEU A 152 20.89 -5.61 18.39
CA LEU A 152 20.31 -6.85 17.87
C LEU A 152 20.94 -7.23 16.53
N SER A 153 21.12 -6.28 15.61
CA SER A 153 21.80 -6.52 14.32
C SER A 153 23.18 -7.14 14.52
N SER A 154 24.01 -6.54 15.40
CA SER A 154 25.35 -7.05 15.69
C SER A 154 25.36 -8.46 16.29
N LYS A 155 24.35 -8.82 17.10
CA LYS A 155 24.17 -10.17 17.64
C LYS A 155 23.66 -11.15 16.60
N LEU A 156 22.70 -10.74 15.77
CA LEU A 156 22.16 -11.51 14.65
C LEU A 156 23.27 -11.90 13.69
N THR A 157 24.13 -10.95 13.31
CA THR A 157 25.30 -11.21 12.45
C THR A 157 26.36 -12.10 13.10
N ALA A 158 26.37 -12.21 14.43
CA ALA A 158 27.41 -12.93 15.16
C ALA A 158 27.00 -14.33 15.64
N SER A 159 25.71 -14.67 15.76
CA SER A 159 25.33 -15.80 16.64
C SER A 159 23.99 -16.53 16.37
N LEU A 160 23.23 -16.25 15.29
CA LEU A 160 21.95 -16.94 15.07
C LEU A 160 21.90 -17.71 13.74
N THR A 161 21.24 -18.87 13.78
CA THR A 161 20.93 -19.68 12.58
C THR A 161 19.66 -19.17 11.89
N ASP A 162 19.53 -19.35 10.57
CA ASP A 162 18.43 -18.82 9.75
C ASP A 162 17.02 -19.11 10.31
N HIS A 163 16.85 -20.27 10.94
CA HIS A 163 15.58 -20.69 11.54
C HIS A 163 15.22 -19.91 12.81
N GLU A 164 16.21 -19.52 13.62
CA GLU A 164 16.02 -18.76 14.86
C GLU A 164 15.68 -17.30 14.56
N ILE A 165 16.26 -16.73 13.49
CA ILE A 165 15.94 -15.39 12.98
C ILE A 165 14.49 -15.35 12.50
N LEU A 166 14.07 -16.34 11.70
CA LEU A 166 12.71 -16.44 11.17
C LEU A 166 11.67 -16.57 12.31
N THR A 167 11.97 -17.39 13.33
CA THR A 167 11.07 -17.64 14.47
C THR A 167 10.88 -16.39 15.34
N GLN A 168 11.97 -15.68 15.68
CA GLN A 168 11.87 -14.45 16.47
C GLN A 168 11.22 -13.31 15.68
N ALA A 169 11.48 -13.19 14.38
CA ALA A 169 10.86 -12.19 13.52
C ALA A 169 9.34 -12.40 13.34
N THR A 170 8.90 -13.66 13.25
CA THR A 170 7.47 -14.03 13.13
C THR A 170 6.69 -13.70 14.40
N MET A 171 7.33 -13.77 15.57
CA MET A 171 6.70 -13.49 16.86
C MET A 171 6.51 -11.97 17.13
N PHE A 172 7.22 -11.09 16.39
CA PHE A 172 7.35 -9.67 16.77
C PHE A 172 6.47 -8.63 16.05
N MET A 173 5.65 -8.92 15.01
CA MET A 173 4.41 -8.15 14.66
C MET A 173 3.88 -8.39 13.23
N VAL A 174 2.56 -8.59 13.14
CA VAL A 174 1.75 -8.73 11.91
C VAL A 174 1.65 -7.45 11.05
N ALA A 175 2.08 -6.27 11.53
CA ALA A 175 1.99 -5.01 10.75
C ALA A 175 3.35 -4.39 10.35
N GLY A 176 4.39 -4.52 11.21
CA GLY A 176 5.69 -3.88 10.99
C GLY A 176 6.71 -4.76 10.25
N TYR A 177 6.63 -6.08 10.43
CA TYR A 177 7.56 -7.02 9.80
C TYR A 177 7.31 -7.13 8.30
N GLU A 178 6.11 -7.53 7.90
CA GLU A 178 5.78 -7.83 6.50
C GLU A 178 6.01 -6.62 5.59
N THR A 179 5.56 -5.43 5.99
CA THR A 179 5.76 -4.20 5.21
C THR A 179 7.24 -3.81 5.05
N SER A 180 8.03 -3.91 6.11
CA SER A 180 9.46 -3.57 6.08
C SER A 180 10.27 -4.61 5.31
N ALA A 181 9.99 -5.90 5.51
CA ALA A 181 10.65 -7.00 4.81
C ALA A 181 10.37 -6.94 3.30
N THR A 182 9.12 -6.72 2.91
CA THR A 182 8.74 -6.55 1.50
C THR A 182 9.42 -5.32 0.88
N THR A 183 9.51 -4.20 1.62
CA THR A 183 10.23 -3.01 1.15
C THR A 183 11.72 -3.32 0.91
N LEU A 184 12.37 -4.03 1.83
CA LEU A 184 13.78 -4.45 1.69
C LEU A 184 13.98 -5.42 0.52
N ALA A 185 13.05 -6.35 0.29
CA ALA A 185 13.11 -7.27 -0.84
C ALA A 185 13.01 -6.52 -2.19
N PHE A 186 12.09 -5.57 -2.32
CA PHE A 186 12.00 -4.73 -3.52
C PHE A 186 13.21 -3.80 -3.69
N LEU A 187 13.78 -3.30 -2.60
CA LEU A 187 15.04 -2.53 -2.64
C LEU A 187 16.19 -3.38 -3.19
N ALA A 188 16.37 -4.60 -2.67
CA ALA A 188 17.39 -5.52 -3.17
C ALA A 188 17.17 -5.86 -4.64
N TYR A 189 15.92 -6.11 -5.06
CA TYR A 189 15.56 -6.34 -6.46
C TYR A 189 15.90 -5.15 -7.36
N ASN A 190 15.48 -3.95 -6.98
CA ASN A 190 15.73 -2.73 -7.73
C ASN A 190 17.23 -2.44 -7.85
N LEU A 191 18.00 -2.61 -6.76
CA LEU A 191 19.44 -2.41 -6.78
C LEU A 191 20.18 -3.47 -7.61
N ALA A 192 19.78 -4.74 -7.52
CA ALA A 192 20.37 -5.82 -8.32
C ALA A 192 20.15 -5.62 -9.82
N ARG A 193 19.02 -5.02 -10.21
CA ARG A 193 18.70 -4.67 -11.61
C ARG A 193 19.35 -3.38 -12.10
N ASN A 194 19.86 -2.55 -11.20
CA ASN A 194 20.45 -1.25 -11.49
C ASN A 194 21.83 -1.14 -10.80
N PRO A 195 22.86 -1.85 -11.29
CA PRO A 195 24.16 -1.94 -10.64
C PRO A 195 24.86 -0.59 -10.45
N GLU A 196 24.64 0.36 -11.37
CA GLU A 196 25.14 1.73 -11.28
C GLU A 196 24.51 2.51 -10.12
N VAL A 197 23.20 2.33 -9.88
CA VAL A 197 22.52 2.90 -8.71
C VAL A 197 23.06 2.27 -7.43
N MET A 198 23.24 0.95 -7.40
CA MET A 198 23.80 0.25 -6.24
C MET A 198 25.22 0.70 -5.95
N LYS A 199 26.07 0.85 -6.97
CA LYS A 199 27.44 1.33 -6.82
C LYS A 199 27.48 2.75 -6.26
N ARG A 200 26.68 3.68 -6.79
CA ARG A 200 26.59 5.06 -6.27
C ARG A 200 26.11 5.10 -4.82
N LEU A 201 25.17 4.22 -4.44
CA LEU A 201 24.73 4.10 -3.06
C LEU A 201 25.81 3.53 -2.15
N GLN A 202 26.55 2.52 -2.61
CA GLN A 202 27.69 1.96 -1.88
C GLN A 202 28.80 3.00 -1.69
N GLU A 203 29.07 3.87 -2.67
CA GLU A 203 30.01 4.97 -2.54
C GLU A 203 29.56 6.00 -1.48
N GLU A 204 28.26 6.35 -1.43
CA GLU A 204 27.70 7.19 -0.36
C GLU A 204 27.86 6.52 1.01
N ILE A 205 27.58 5.22 1.11
CA ILE A 205 27.75 4.42 2.33
C ILE A 205 29.21 4.42 2.79
N ASP A 206 30.14 4.11 1.90
CA ASP A 206 31.56 3.97 2.22
C ASP A 206 32.17 5.33 2.62
N SER A 207 31.72 6.42 2.01
CA SER A 207 32.13 7.79 2.41
C SER A 207 31.56 8.22 3.76
N THR A 208 30.33 7.81 4.09
CA THR A 208 29.66 8.14 5.35
C THR A 208 30.20 7.28 6.51
N PHE A 209 30.47 6.01 6.24
CA PHE A 209 30.93 5.02 7.21
C PHE A 209 32.21 4.29 6.74
N PRO A 210 33.38 4.97 6.76
CA PRO A 210 34.64 4.38 6.31
C PRO A 210 34.99 3.08 7.06
N ASN A 211 35.69 2.17 6.36
CA ASN A 211 36.15 0.87 6.90
C ASN A 211 35.01 -0.01 7.46
N LYS A 212 33.82 0.04 6.85
CA LYS A 212 32.61 -0.66 7.34
C LYS A 212 32.30 -0.26 8.79
N GLY A 213 32.48 1.03 9.10
CA GLY A 213 32.25 1.58 10.43
C GLY A 213 30.80 1.42 10.88
N ALA A 214 30.60 1.34 12.19
CA ALA A 214 29.30 1.06 12.75
C ALA A 214 28.31 2.22 12.50
N VAL A 215 27.13 1.92 11.94
CA VAL A 215 26.14 2.93 11.49
C VAL A 215 25.65 3.81 12.64
N ARG A 216 25.73 5.14 12.50
CA ARG A 216 25.27 6.13 13.49
C ARG A 216 23.96 6.77 13.05
N TYR A 217 23.07 7.07 14.01
CA TYR A 217 21.70 7.53 13.73
C TYR A 217 21.68 8.85 12.95
N GLU A 218 22.44 9.85 13.39
CA GLU A 218 22.48 11.17 12.79
C GLU A 218 22.98 11.13 11.34
N GLU A 219 24.05 10.37 11.08
CA GLU A 219 24.62 10.20 9.75
C GLU A 219 23.67 9.44 8.81
N LEU A 220 23.06 8.36 9.29
CA LEU A 220 22.08 7.58 8.50
C LEU A 220 20.92 8.46 8.00
N LEU A 221 20.49 9.43 8.81
CA LEU A 221 19.41 10.35 8.44
C LEU A 221 19.85 11.42 7.43
N GLN A 222 21.15 11.71 7.33
CA GLN A 222 21.71 12.71 6.43
C GLN A 222 22.05 12.17 5.03
N MET A 223 22.05 10.85 4.84
CA MET A 223 22.31 10.21 3.55
C MET A 223 21.19 10.52 2.54
N GLU A 224 21.48 11.43 1.61
CA GLU A 224 20.50 11.97 0.66
C GLU A 224 20.19 10.98 -0.47
N TYR A 225 21.19 10.26 -0.98
CA TYR A 225 21.00 9.30 -2.05
C TYR A 225 20.32 8.02 -1.55
N LEU A 226 20.66 7.55 -0.35
CA LEU A 226 19.91 6.51 0.36
C LEU A 226 18.42 6.88 0.51
N ASP A 227 18.09 8.10 0.91
CA ASP A 227 16.70 8.57 0.97
C ASP A 227 16.03 8.52 -0.41
N SER A 228 16.74 8.91 -1.45
CA SER A 228 16.26 8.92 -2.82
C SER A 228 15.96 7.50 -3.34
N VAL A 229 16.87 6.55 -3.09
CA VAL A 229 16.72 5.12 -3.45
C VAL A 229 15.53 4.50 -2.72
N VAL A 230 15.42 4.72 -1.41
CA VAL A 230 14.31 4.19 -0.60
C VAL A 230 12.97 4.75 -1.08
N ASN A 231 12.89 6.06 -1.35
CA ASN A 231 11.65 6.68 -1.81
C ASN A 231 11.25 6.21 -3.21
N GLU A 232 12.19 6.11 -4.15
CA GLU A 232 11.89 5.61 -5.50
C GLU A 232 11.46 4.14 -5.47
N SER A 233 12.03 3.33 -4.58
CA SER A 233 11.62 1.93 -4.44
C SER A 233 10.20 1.82 -3.93
N MET A 234 9.80 2.66 -2.97
CA MET A 234 8.42 2.72 -2.48
C MET A 234 7.46 3.41 -3.45
N ARG A 235 7.95 4.19 -4.43
CA ARG A 235 7.13 4.69 -5.54
C ARG A 235 6.75 3.53 -6.46
N LEU A 236 7.73 2.71 -6.86
CA LEU A 236 7.46 1.53 -7.66
C LEU A 236 6.70 0.45 -6.87
N TYR A 237 7.04 0.22 -5.62
CA TYR A 237 6.46 -0.87 -4.84
C TYR A 237 5.99 -0.37 -3.47
N PRO A 238 4.90 0.43 -3.43
CA PRO A 238 4.34 0.90 -2.17
C PRO A 238 3.76 -0.30 -1.40
N PRO A 239 4.19 -0.60 -0.16
CA PRO A 239 3.70 -1.78 0.57
C PRO A 239 2.17 -1.84 0.67
N ALA A 240 1.54 -0.67 0.89
CA ALA A 240 0.10 -0.50 0.77
C ALA A 240 -0.25 0.04 -0.63
N GLY A 241 -0.74 -0.84 -1.50
CA GLY A 241 -1.11 -0.49 -2.88
C GLY A 241 -2.38 0.37 -2.98
N ARG A 242 -3.19 0.41 -1.91
CA ARG A 242 -4.45 1.17 -1.82
C ARG A 242 -4.61 1.82 -0.46
N LEU A 243 -5.37 2.90 -0.41
CA LEU A 243 -5.87 3.50 0.83
C LEU A 243 -7.37 3.65 0.75
N ASP A 244 -8.08 3.34 1.83
CA ASP A 244 -9.54 3.47 1.88
C ASP A 244 -9.98 4.52 2.90
N ARG A 245 -11.07 5.21 2.58
CA ARG A 245 -11.89 5.98 3.51
C ARG A 245 -13.36 5.64 3.31
N VAL A 246 -14.16 5.78 4.37
CA VAL A 246 -15.61 5.62 4.31
C VAL A 246 -16.29 6.96 4.57
N ALA A 247 -17.21 7.36 3.69
CA ALA A 247 -17.97 8.59 3.84
C ALA A 247 -19.01 8.45 4.97
N LYS A 248 -18.83 9.16 6.08
CA LYS A 248 -19.75 9.11 7.23
C LYS A 248 -21.13 9.70 6.95
N LYS A 249 -21.20 10.61 5.99
CA LYS A 249 -22.40 11.34 5.57
C LYS A 249 -22.27 11.66 4.08
N THR A 250 -23.40 11.86 3.42
CA THR A 250 -23.40 12.35 2.04
C THR A 250 -22.72 13.71 1.97
N VAL A 251 -21.79 13.87 1.03
CA VAL A 251 -20.98 15.09 0.85
C VAL A 251 -20.71 15.31 -0.63
N GLU A 252 -20.67 16.56 -1.06
CA GLU A 252 -20.27 16.93 -2.41
C GLU A 252 -18.81 17.43 -2.41
N ILE A 253 -17.99 16.88 -3.31
CA ILE A 253 -16.59 17.27 -3.49
C ILE A 253 -16.34 17.49 -4.97
N ARG A 254 -15.99 18.73 -5.35
CA ARG A 254 -15.73 19.12 -6.75
C ARG A 254 -16.86 18.71 -7.73
N GLY A 255 -18.11 18.88 -7.32
CA GLY A 255 -19.29 18.52 -8.14
C GLY A 255 -19.65 17.03 -8.13
N ILE A 256 -18.93 16.20 -7.38
CA ILE A 256 -19.22 14.78 -7.22
C ILE A 256 -19.89 14.54 -5.87
N THR A 257 -21.13 14.04 -5.91
CA THR A 257 -21.86 13.59 -4.72
C THR A 257 -21.36 12.23 -4.29
N ILE A 258 -20.81 12.15 -3.08
CA ILE A 258 -20.35 10.92 -2.43
C ILE A 258 -21.40 10.58 -1.35
N PRO A 259 -22.26 9.56 -1.57
CA PRO A 259 -23.26 9.12 -0.59
C PRO A 259 -22.63 8.63 0.71
N LYS A 260 -23.42 8.70 1.78
CA LYS A 260 -23.10 8.03 3.05
C LYS A 260 -22.77 6.54 2.83
N ASP A 261 -21.80 6.05 3.61
CA ASP A 261 -21.28 4.68 3.64
C ASP A 261 -20.55 4.23 2.36
N MET A 262 -20.44 5.10 1.35
CA MET A 262 -19.63 4.83 0.16
C MET A 262 -18.14 4.80 0.54
N ILE A 263 -17.42 3.83 -0.03
CA ILE A 263 -15.99 3.69 0.15
C ILE A 263 -15.30 4.57 -0.91
N VAL A 264 -14.39 5.42 -0.47
CA VAL A 264 -13.47 6.15 -1.34
C VAL A 264 -12.13 5.44 -1.28
N MET A 265 -11.73 4.87 -2.42
CA MET A 265 -10.48 4.14 -2.60
C MET A 265 -9.47 5.02 -3.34
N ILE A 266 -8.24 5.03 -2.87
CA ILE A 266 -7.10 5.73 -3.48
C ILE A 266 -6.14 4.65 -4.00
N PRO A 267 -6.01 4.48 -5.33
CA PRO A 267 -5.18 3.45 -5.94
C PRO A 267 -3.71 3.91 -5.97
N VAL A 268 -3.04 3.82 -4.82
CA VAL A 268 -1.67 4.33 -4.61
C VAL A 268 -0.68 3.76 -5.63
N TYR A 269 -0.74 2.46 -5.90
CA TYR A 269 0.17 1.81 -6.85
C TYR A 269 0.03 2.39 -8.27
N ALA A 270 -1.20 2.64 -8.70
CA ALA A 270 -1.48 3.19 -10.02
C ALA A 270 -1.17 4.69 -10.09
N LEU A 271 -1.47 5.44 -9.02
CA LEU A 271 -1.09 6.85 -8.86
C LEU A 271 0.42 7.08 -8.91
N HIS A 272 1.21 6.14 -8.39
CA HIS A 272 2.67 6.22 -8.42
C HIS A 272 3.26 5.86 -9.80
N ARG A 273 2.44 5.34 -10.71
CA ARG A 273 2.80 4.98 -12.09
C ARG A 273 2.11 5.83 -13.16
N ASP A 274 1.40 6.86 -12.73
CA ASP A 274 0.69 7.75 -13.63
C ASP A 274 1.69 8.51 -14.52
N PRO A 275 1.68 8.32 -15.85
CA PRO A 275 2.66 8.95 -16.75
C PRO A 275 2.52 10.48 -16.78
N ASP A 276 1.35 11.03 -16.41
CA ASP A 276 1.14 12.48 -16.31
C ASP A 276 1.91 13.08 -15.11
N LEU A 277 2.22 12.25 -14.11
CA LEU A 277 2.89 12.65 -12.87
C LEU A 277 4.35 12.21 -12.82
N TRP A 278 4.67 11.09 -13.49
CA TRP A 278 5.98 10.44 -13.44
C TRP A 278 6.46 10.10 -14.86
N PRO A 279 7.38 10.89 -15.45
CA PRO A 279 7.96 10.56 -16.76
C PRO A 279 8.67 9.21 -16.72
N GLU A 280 8.44 8.30 -17.67
CA GLU A 280 8.98 6.91 -17.62
C GLU A 280 8.66 6.21 -16.28
N PRO A 281 7.36 6.02 -15.96
CA PRO A 281 6.90 5.65 -14.62
C PRO A 281 7.35 4.26 -14.13
N GLU A 282 7.69 3.34 -15.05
CA GLU A 282 8.13 1.99 -14.69
C GLU A 282 9.64 1.90 -14.40
N GLU A 283 10.41 2.93 -14.77
CA GLU A 283 11.86 2.94 -14.58
C GLU A 283 12.25 3.37 -13.16
N PHE A 284 13.24 2.68 -12.60
CA PHE A 284 13.78 2.96 -11.27
C PHE A 284 14.79 4.13 -11.35
N LYS A 285 14.33 5.35 -11.04
CA LYS A 285 15.16 6.57 -11.13
C LYS A 285 15.22 7.31 -9.79
N PRO A 286 16.17 6.98 -8.89
CA PRO A 286 16.29 7.63 -7.58
C PRO A 286 16.35 9.15 -7.63
N ASP A 287 16.97 9.74 -8.67
CA ASP A 287 17.15 11.20 -8.78
C ASP A 287 15.82 11.99 -8.88
N ARG A 288 14.66 11.32 -9.09
CA ARG A 288 13.33 11.93 -8.90
C ARG A 288 13.13 12.49 -7.49
N PHE A 289 13.71 11.81 -6.50
CA PHE A 289 13.63 12.17 -5.08
C PHE A 289 14.86 12.92 -4.58
N SER A 290 15.73 13.37 -5.49
CA SER A 290 16.83 14.28 -5.15
C SER A 290 16.31 15.53 -4.46
N LYS A 291 17.16 16.17 -3.66
CA LYS A 291 16.81 17.39 -2.89
C LYS A 291 16.17 18.50 -3.73
N GLN A 292 16.61 18.63 -4.99
CA GLN A 292 16.07 19.59 -5.95
C GLN A 292 14.67 19.18 -6.45
N ASN A 293 14.52 17.95 -6.92
CA ASN A 293 13.28 17.46 -7.56
C ASN A 293 12.19 17.13 -6.54
N LYS A 294 12.54 16.76 -5.31
CA LYS A 294 11.58 16.43 -4.25
C LYS A 294 10.62 17.59 -3.94
N ARG A 295 11.04 18.84 -4.16
CA ARG A 295 10.20 20.04 -3.94
C ARG A 295 9.08 20.19 -4.97
N SER A 296 9.24 19.64 -6.18
CA SER A 296 8.21 19.71 -7.23
C SER A 296 7.22 18.55 -7.16
N ILE A 297 7.47 17.53 -6.33
CA ILE A 297 6.54 16.41 -6.16
C ILE A 297 5.33 16.89 -5.35
N ASN A 298 4.14 16.73 -5.92
CA ASN A 298 2.91 17.00 -5.21
C ASN A 298 2.75 16.01 -4.03
N PRO A 299 2.60 16.48 -2.78
CA PRO A 299 2.54 15.58 -1.61
C PRO A 299 1.29 14.69 -1.58
N TYR A 300 0.31 14.92 -2.47
CA TYR A 300 -0.89 14.10 -2.61
C TYR A 300 -0.78 13.07 -3.75
N THR A 301 0.34 13.03 -4.48
CA THR A 301 0.60 12.04 -5.55
C THR A 301 1.61 10.98 -5.14
N TYR A 302 2.44 11.24 -4.13
CA TYR A 302 3.33 10.26 -3.51
C TYR A 302 2.85 9.91 -2.09
N LEU A 303 2.31 8.70 -1.93
CA LEU A 303 1.50 8.26 -0.78
C LEU A 303 1.90 6.87 -0.20
N PRO A 304 3.19 6.46 -0.17
CA PRO A 304 3.56 5.13 0.34
C PRO A 304 3.20 4.90 1.82
N PHE A 305 3.08 5.99 2.59
CA PHE A 305 2.63 5.99 3.99
C PHE A 305 1.26 6.64 4.19
N GLY A 306 0.55 6.95 3.10
CA GLY A 306 -0.61 7.83 3.09
C GLY A 306 -0.30 9.25 3.55
N THR A 307 -1.34 10.04 3.79
CA THR A 307 -1.23 11.43 4.25
C THR A 307 -2.37 11.81 5.20
N GLY A 308 -2.24 12.97 5.83
CA GLY A 308 -3.20 13.50 6.80
C GLY A 308 -3.19 12.79 8.17
N PRO A 309 -4.19 13.08 9.03
CA PRO A 309 -4.23 12.62 10.41
C PRO A 309 -4.18 11.09 10.59
N ARG A 310 -4.65 10.34 9.58
CA ARG A 310 -4.72 8.88 9.58
C ARG A 310 -3.68 8.22 8.68
N ASN A 311 -2.53 8.89 8.49
CA ASN A 311 -1.34 8.31 7.83
C ASN A 311 -0.66 7.24 8.71
N CYS A 312 0.37 6.57 8.16
CA CYS A 312 1.15 5.58 8.89
C CYS A 312 1.74 6.16 10.18
N LEU A 313 1.41 5.55 11.33
CA LEU A 313 1.95 5.95 12.63
C LEU A 313 3.46 5.69 12.71
N GLY A 314 3.89 4.55 12.17
CA GLY A 314 5.26 4.06 12.23
C GLY A 314 6.18 4.56 11.12
N MET A 315 5.77 5.55 10.30
CA MET A 315 6.53 5.99 9.12
C MET A 315 8.01 6.27 9.43
N ARG A 316 8.28 7.07 10.47
CA ARG A 316 9.65 7.44 10.85
C ARG A 316 10.47 6.25 11.32
N PHE A 317 9.86 5.37 12.11
CA PHE A 317 10.50 4.15 12.59
C PHE A 317 10.84 3.21 11.43
N ALA A 318 9.87 2.95 10.55
CA ALA A 318 10.04 2.08 9.38
C ALA A 318 11.15 2.58 8.44
N LEU A 319 11.20 3.90 8.17
CA LEU A 319 12.26 4.49 7.36
C LEU A 319 13.65 4.29 7.99
N VAL A 320 13.78 4.48 9.30
CA VAL A 320 15.06 4.25 10.00
C VAL A 320 15.45 2.77 9.95
N LEU A 321 14.50 1.87 10.20
CA LEU A 321 14.72 0.42 10.16
C LEU A 321 15.18 -0.04 8.77
N VAL A 322 14.45 0.33 7.72
CA VAL A 322 14.76 -0.03 6.33
C VAL A 322 16.12 0.53 5.91
N LYS A 323 16.40 1.80 6.24
CA LYS A 323 17.70 2.43 5.93
C LYS A 323 18.85 1.74 6.66
N LEU A 324 18.70 1.47 7.95
CA LEU A 324 19.73 0.77 8.74
C LEU A 324 20.04 -0.60 8.15
N ALA A 325 19.00 -1.41 7.92
CA ALA A 325 19.16 -2.75 7.36
C ALA A 325 19.82 -2.71 5.97
N LEU A 326 19.40 -1.78 5.11
CA LEU A 326 19.97 -1.65 3.77
C LEU A 326 21.45 -1.26 3.82
N VAL A 327 21.83 -0.32 4.69
CA VAL A 327 23.23 0.11 4.85
C VAL A 327 24.11 -1.02 5.39
N GLU A 328 23.69 -1.69 6.46
CA GLU A 328 24.45 -2.81 7.07
C GLU A 328 24.70 -3.94 6.06
N VAL A 329 23.69 -4.25 5.23
CA VAL A 329 23.85 -5.25 4.16
C VAL A 329 24.77 -4.74 3.05
N LEU A 330 24.57 -3.52 2.55
CA LEU A 330 25.38 -2.99 1.44
C LEU A 330 26.82 -2.66 1.82
N GLN A 331 27.14 -2.46 3.11
CA GLN A 331 28.53 -2.40 3.59
C GLN A 331 29.28 -3.71 3.37
N ASN A 332 28.59 -4.85 3.40
CA ASN A 332 29.21 -6.17 3.41
C ASN A 332 28.95 -6.97 2.13
N TYR A 333 27.89 -6.64 1.40
CA TYR A 333 27.40 -7.44 0.29
C TYR A 333 26.94 -6.58 -0.89
N SER A 334 26.98 -7.20 -2.07
CA SER A 334 26.41 -6.70 -3.31
C SER A 334 25.39 -7.70 -3.84
N PHE A 335 24.30 -7.19 -4.41
CA PHE A 335 23.27 -7.98 -5.06
C PHE A 335 23.45 -7.98 -6.57
N SER A 336 23.12 -9.10 -7.21
CA SER A 336 23.03 -9.20 -8.66
C SER A 336 21.91 -10.15 -9.05
N VAL A 337 21.35 -9.95 -10.25
CA VAL A 337 20.38 -10.87 -10.82
C VAL A 337 21.04 -12.22 -11.14
N CYS A 338 20.28 -13.30 -11.06
CA CYS A 338 20.70 -14.66 -11.43
C CYS A 338 19.69 -15.29 -12.39
N GLY A 339 19.98 -16.50 -12.88
CA GLY A 339 19.09 -17.21 -13.82
C GLY A 339 17.68 -17.51 -13.27
N GLU A 340 17.51 -17.45 -11.95
CA GLU A 340 16.20 -17.65 -11.28
C GLU A 340 15.50 -16.33 -10.93
N THR A 341 16.11 -15.18 -11.19
CA THR A 341 15.49 -13.88 -10.92
C THR A 341 14.40 -13.61 -11.96
N GLU A 342 13.16 -13.45 -11.51
CA GLU A 342 12.03 -13.13 -12.37
C GLU A 342 12.07 -11.65 -12.80
N ILE A 343 12.10 -11.40 -14.11
CA ILE A 343 12.17 -10.06 -14.70
C ILE A 343 11.26 -10.03 -15.94
N PRO A 344 10.18 -9.21 -15.96
CA PRO A 344 9.61 -8.44 -14.84
C PRO A 344 8.93 -9.34 -13.80
N LEU A 345 8.78 -8.85 -12.56
CA LEU A 345 8.07 -9.58 -11.49
C LEU A 345 6.57 -9.72 -11.80
N THR A 346 6.04 -10.91 -11.59
CA THR A 346 4.59 -11.12 -11.44
C THR A 346 4.18 -10.73 -10.02
N MET A 347 3.20 -9.83 -9.90
CA MET A 347 2.73 -9.34 -8.61
C MET A 347 1.64 -10.24 -8.02
N ASP A 348 1.68 -10.42 -6.69
CA ASP A 348 0.62 -11.13 -5.96
C ASP A 348 -0.69 -10.32 -6.01
N PRO A 349 -1.83 -10.95 -6.33
CA PRO A 349 -3.13 -10.29 -6.40
C PRO A 349 -3.79 -10.03 -5.03
N GLY A 350 -3.05 -10.24 -3.93
CA GLY A 350 -3.47 -10.13 -2.54
C GLY A 350 -3.46 -8.68 -2.01
N GLY A 351 -3.62 -8.55 -0.69
CA GLY A 351 -3.91 -7.26 -0.05
C GLY A 351 -2.71 -6.30 0.05
N LEU A 352 -1.50 -6.81 0.30
CA LEU A 352 -0.27 -6.03 0.28
C LEU A 352 0.43 -6.21 -1.07
N VAL A 353 1.17 -5.18 -1.48
CA VAL A 353 1.96 -5.25 -2.71
C VAL A 353 3.16 -6.15 -2.46
N GLY A 354 3.16 -7.32 -3.09
CA GLY A 354 4.25 -8.28 -3.01
C GLY A 354 4.42 -9.03 -4.33
N PRO A 355 5.57 -9.67 -4.57
CA PRO A 355 5.73 -10.55 -5.72
C PRO A 355 4.98 -11.86 -5.48
N LEU A 356 4.43 -12.45 -6.55
CA LEU A 356 3.76 -13.76 -6.49
C LEU A 356 4.75 -14.87 -6.12
N ASN A 357 5.97 -14.78 -6.64
CA ASN A 357 7.06 -15.69 -6.34
C ASN A 357 8.14 -14.97 -5.51
N PRO A 358 8.83 -15.67 -4.58
CA PRO A 358 9.94 -15.08 -3.85
C PRO A 358 11.03 -14.52 -4.79
N ILE A 359 11.52 -13.32 -4.47
CA ILE A 359 12.63 -12.69 -5.20
C ILE A 359 13.92 -13.46 -4.90
N LYS A 360 14.55 -14.01 -5.94
CA LYS A 360 15.84 -14.70 -5.84
C LYS A 360 16.94 -13.86 -6.47
N LEU A 361 18.01 -13.62 -5.72
CA LEU A 361 19.16 -12.82 -6.13
C LEU A 361 20.46 -13.53 -5.76
N LYS A 362 21.52 -13.25 -6.50
CA LYS A 362 22.87 -13.66 -6.14
C LYS A 362 23.49 -12.61 -5.21
N VAL A 363 24.00 -13.06 -4.07
CA VAL A 363 24.71 -12.23 -3.10
C VAL A 363 26.21 -12.49 -3.22
N THR A 364 27.00 -11.43 -3.21
CA THR A 364 28.47 -11.48 -3.25
C THR A 364 29.05 -10.63 -2.13
N THR A 365 30.05 -11.13 -1.42
CA THR A 365 30.74 -10.37 -0.36
C THR A 365 31.56 -9.24 -0.97
N ARG A 366 31.59 -8.09 -0.30
CA ARG A 366 32.41 -6.91 -0.64
C ARG A 366 33.68 -6.83 0.20
#